data_AF-A0A3P9LEZ5-F1
#
_entry.id   AF-A0A3P9LEZ5-F1
#
_cell.length_a   1.000
_cell.length_b   1.000
_cell.length_c   1.000
_cell.angle_alpha   90.00
_cell.angle_beta   90.00
_cell.angle_gamma   90.00
#
_symmetry.space_group_name_H-M   'P 1'
#
loop_
_entity.id
_entity.type
_entity.pdbx_description
1 polymer ?
#
loop_
_entity_poly.entity_id
_entity_poly.type
_entity_poly.pdbx_seq_one_letter_code
_entity_poly.pdbx_strand_id
1 'polypeptide(L)' 'MSDSETAAAPAEAPVPAACTSIKADLDKSVAEKGAEGCKDLMEAFAACVKKAAEGTS' A
#
# COMPACT_ATOMS: atom_id res chain seq x y z
N MET A 1 -28.72 24.99 4.97
CA MET A 1 -28.51 23.92 5.96
C MET A 1 -28.39 22.61 5.22
N SER A 2 -27.56 21.69 5.73
CA SER A 2 -27.18 20.35 5.21
C SER A 2 -25.90 20.29 4.39
N ASP A 3 -24.81 20.32 5.17
CA ASP A 3 -23.53 19.68 4.93
C ASP A 3 -23.67 18.25 4.36
N SER A 4 -22.92 17.93 3.32
CA SER A 4 -22.47 16.56 3.05
C SER A 4 -21.19 16.65 2.23
N GLU A 5 -20.12 16.96 2.95
CA GLU A 5 -18.84 16.26 2.86
C GLU A 5 -18.80 15.24 1.70
N THR A 6 -18.35 15.66 0.52
CA THR A 6 -17.59 14.72 -0.30
C THR A 6 -16.23 14.69 0.36
N ALA A 7 -16.10 13.81 1.35
CA ALA A 7 -14.79 13.35 1.75
C ALA A 7 -14.13 12.98 0.44
N ALA A 8 -13.06 13.70 0.10
CA ALA A 8 -12.07 13.16 -0.81
C ALA A 8 -11.65 11.85 -0.14
N ALA A 9 -12.33 10.75 -0.50
CA ALA A 9 -11.91 9.41 -0.14
C ALA A 9 -10.45 9.39 -0.55
N PRO A 10 -9.51 9.19 0.39
CA PRO A 10 -8.10 9.28 0.07
C PRO A 10 -7.90 8.36 -1.12
N ALA A 11 -7.53 8.97 -2.26
CA ALA A 11 -7.15 8.28 -3.48
C ALA A 11 -6.34 7.08 -3.03
N GLU A 12 -6.70 5.88 -3.50
CA GLU A 12 -5.97 4.62 -3.26
C GLU A 12 -4.50 4.97 -3.02
N ALA A 13 -4.06 4.97 -1.75
CA ALA A 13 -2.89 5.77 -1.37
C ALA A 13 -1.76 5.42 -2.34
N PRO A 14 -1.30 6.38 -3.17
CA PRO A 14 -0.36 6.08 -4.22
C PRO A 14 0.83 5.45 -3.53
N VAL A 15 1.14 4.25 -4.00
CA VAL A 15 2.16 3.41 -3.39
C VAL A 15 3.39 4.28 -3.24
N PRO A 16 3.88 4.53 -2.00
CA PRO A 16 4.96 5.47 -1.79
C PRO A 16 6.14 5.08 -2.66
N ALA A 17 6.85 6.06 -3.22
CA ALA A 17 8.00 5.78 -4.09
C ALA A 17 9.01 4.83 -3.43
N ALA A 18 9.15 4.93 -2.10
CA ALA A 18 9.98 4.05 -1.27
C ALA A 18 9.51 2.58 -1.25
N CYS A 19 8.22 2.33 -1.53
CA CYS A 19 7.57 1.02 -1.49
C CYS A 19 7.23 0.47 -2.89
N THR A 20 7.50 1.22 -3.96
CA THR A 20 7.20 0.79 -5.34
C THR A 20 7.96 -0.47 -5.71
N SER A 21 9.23 -0.60 -5.30
CA SER A 21 10.02 -1.82 -5.51
C SER A 21 9.45 -3.02 -4.77
N ILE A 22 8.99 -2.84 -3.53
CA ILE A 22 8.37 -3.90 -2.72
C ILE A 22 7.03 -4.31 -3.33
N LYS A 23 6.24 -3.36 -3.84
CA LYS A 23 4.99 -3.66 -4.55
C LYS A 23 5.23 -4.47 -5.82
N ALA A 24 6.24 -4.12 -6.61
CA ALA A 24 6.55 -4.85 -7.84
C ALA A 24 6.95 -6.31 -7.55
N ASP A 25 7.75 -6.52 -6.49
CA ASP A 25 8.13 -7.86 -6.03
C ASP A 25 6.92 -8.62 -5.46
N LEU A 26 6.04 -7.92 -4.72
CA LEU A 26 4.78 -8.45 -4.22
C LEU A 26 3.89 -8.96 -5.35
N ASP A 27 3.65 -8.12 -6.35
CA ASP A 27 2.75 -8.42 -7.48
C ASP A 27 3.27 -9.63 -8.28
N LYS A 28 4.58 -9.64 -8.58
CA LYS A 28 5.25 -10.77 -9.21
C LYS A 28 5.13 -12.04 -8.39
N SER A 29 5.41 -11.97 -7.08
CA SER A 29 5.39 -13.16 -6.22
C SER A 29 3.96 -13.68 -6.04
N VAL A 30 2.95 -12.80 -5.94
CA VAL A 30 1.53 -13.18 -5.88
C VAL A 30 1.09 -13.84 -7.19
N ALA A 31 1.56 -13.34 -8.34
CA ALA A 31 1.28 -13.95 -9.64
C ALA A 31 1.91 -15.35 -9.80
N GLU A 32 3.10 -15.59 -9.24
CA GLU A 32 3.80 -16.88 -9.36
C GLU A 32 3.42 -17.91 -8.29
N LYS A 33 3.28 -17.47 -7.03
CA LYS A 33 3.12 -18.35 -5.86
C LYS A 33 1.75 -18.21 -5.18
N GLY A 34 0.95 -17.24 -5.59
CA GLY A 34 -0.31 -16.88 -4.93
C GLY A 34 -0.11 -16.01 -3.69
N ALA A 35 -1.19 -15.38 -3.23
CA ALA A 35 -1.17 -14.50 -2.05
C ALA A 35 -0.71 -15.22 -0.76
N GLU A 36 -1.03 -16.51 -0.62
CA GLU A 36 -0.60 -17.31 0.53
C GLU A 36 0.91 -17.50 0.61
N GLY A 37 1.59 -17.61 -0.55
CA GLY A 37 3.04 -17.72 -0.64
C GLY A 37 3.79 -16.39 -0.44
N CYS A 38 3.07 -15.28 -0.32
CA CYS A 38 3.61 -13.92 -0.31
C CYS A 38 3.22 -13.13 0.94
N LYS A 39 2.69 -13.77 1.99
CA LYS A 39 2.28 -13.10 3.24
C LYS A 39 3.37 -12.22 3.83
N ASP A 40 4.60 -12.72 3.89
CA ASP A 40 5.76 -11.99 4.43
C ASP A 40 6.02 -10.69 3.64
N LEU A 41 5.89 -10.80 2.32
CA LEU A 41 6.08 -9.73 1.35
C LEU A 41 4.93 -8.71 1.41
N MET A 42 3.69 -9.17 1.68
CA MET A 42 2.51 -8.32 1.93
C MET A 42 2.68 -7.53 3.24
N GLU A 43 3.18 -8.16 4.30
CA GLU A 43 3.49 -7.48 5.55
C GLU A 43 4.62 -6.46 5.38
N ALA A 44 5.68 -6.79 4.64
CA ALA A 44 6.75 -5.86 4.32
C ALA A 44 6.25 -4.65 3.52
N PHE A 45 5.37 -4.88 2.54
CA PHE A 45 4.74 -3.83 1.76
C PHE A 45 3.87 -2.92 2.64
N ALA A 46 3.02 -3.51 3.49
CA ALA A 46 2.17 -2.76 4.42
C ALA A 46 2.99 -1.95 5.42
N ALA A 47 4.06 -2.53 5.97
CA ALA A 47 4.98 -1.85 6.87
C ALA A 47 5.72 -0.69 6.18
N CYS A 48 6.12 -0.86 4.92
CA CYS A 48 6.73 0.21 4.14
C CYS A 48 5.75 1.35 3.91
N VAL A 49 4.52 1.05 3.47
CA VAL A 49 3.48 2.06 3.22
C VAL A 49 3.17 2.82 4.51
N LYS A 50 3.05 2.10 5.63
CA LYS A 50 2.80 2.68 6.94
C LYS A 50 3.95 3.61 7.36
N LYS A 51 5.21 3.17 7.24
CA LYS A 51 6.37 4.00 7.56
C LYS A 51 6.49 5.22 6.66
N ALA A 52 6.19 5.09 5.38
CA ALA A 52 6.22 6.21 4.45
C ALA A 52 5.11 7.23 4.74
N ALA A 53 3.93 6.76 5.19
CA ALA A 53 2.85 7.62 5.67
C ALA A 53 3.20 8.33 6.99
N GLU A 54 3.85 7.61 7.93
CA GLU A 54 4.29 8.15 9.23
C GLU A 54 5.52 9.07 9.11
N GLY A 55 6.35 8.92 8.08
CA GLY A 55 7.58 9.69 7.85
C GLY A 55 7.39 11.07 7.21
N THR A 56 6.15 11.52 7.00
CA THR A 56 5.82 12.85 6.46
C THR A 56 5.37 13.79 7.60
N SER A 57 6.27 14.08 8.54
CA SER A 57 6.06 15.07 9.60
C SER A 57 7.32 15.90 9.82
#